data_AF-A0A8S3I5L8-F1
#
_entry.id   AF-A0A8S3I5L8-F1
#
_cell.length_a   1.000
_cell.length_b   1.000
_cell.length_c   1.000
_cell.angle_alpha   90.00
_cell.angle_beta   90.00
_cell.angle_gamma   90.00
#
_symmetry.space_group_name_H-M   'P 1'
#
loop_
_entity.id
_entity.type
_entity.pdbx_description
1 polymer ?
#
loop_
_entity_poly.entity_id
_entity_poly.type
_entity_poly.pdbx_seq_one_letter_code
_entity_poly.pdbx_strand_id
1 'polypeptide(L)'
;LFNDMVDNKYKRLLNEDILKEATKSNTPVNEIDLVLNVTSVFSKGFLLMDQAFPELGPGSFGHSGIGGSIGFAVPEKKLSFAYVMNRIDTGIPVDVDIRYKSLIKEIAKKLNKNNSLSVRLSTSVFVLSIIYSFISL
;
A
#
# COMPACT_ATOMS: atom_id res chain seq x y z
N LEU A 1 1.39 7.51 20.78
CA LEU A 1 1.67 6.55 19.69
C LEU A 1 2.08 7.22 18.36
N PHE A 2 1.75 8.49 18.10
CA PHE A 2 2.23 9.22 16.90
C PHE A 2 3.46 10.12 17.13
N ASN A 3 3.96 10.24 18.36
CA ASN A 3 5.05 11.17 18.72
C ASN A 3 6.45 10.67 18.29
N ASP A 4 6.60 9.41 17.90
CA ASP A 4 7.91 8.84 17.51
C ASP A 4 8.35 9.27 16.10
N MET A 5 7.53 10.07 15.41
CA MET A 5 7.78 10.55 14.05
C MET A 5 8.72 11.76 13.95
N VAL A 6 9.25 12.29 15.07
CA VAL A 6 10.04 13.53 15.11
C VAL A 6 11.47 13.31 15.66
N ASP A 7 11.71 12.30 16.51
CA ASP A 7 12.94 12.23 17.33
C ASP A 7 14.07 11.31 16.82
N ASN A 8 14.14 11.03 15.51
CA ASN A 8 15.24 10.26 14.90
C ASN A 8 15.52 8.86 15.53
N LYS A 9 14.58 8.33 16.31
CA LYS A 9 14.70 7.07 17.04
C LYS A 9 14.14 5.89 16.24
N TYR A 10 14.37 5.89 14.93
CA TYR A 10 13.83 4.85 14.04
C TYR A 10 14.69 3.59 14.13
N LYS A 11 14.15 2.53 14.74
CA LYS A 11 14.75 1.20 14.64
C LYS A 11 14.40 0.61 13.28
N ARG A 12 15.39 0.44 12.42
CA ARG A 12 15.23 -0.27 11.14
C ARG A 12 14.79 -1.71 11.43
N LEU A 13 13.60 -2.07 10.96
CA LEU A 13 13.04 -3.41 11.15
C LEU A 13 13.60 -4.41 10.14
N LEU A 14 13.77 -3.99 8.88
CA LEU A 14 14.33 -4.81 7.81
C LEU A 14 15.70 -4.26 7.41
N ASN A 15 16.75 -5.06 7.59
CA ASN A 15 18.05 -4.76 6.99
C ASN A 15 17.97 -4.99 5.46
N GLU A 16 19.02 -4.61 4.73
CA GLU A 16 19.00 -4.67 3.26
C GLU A 16 18.87 -6.09 2.71
N ASP A 17 19.40 -7.10 3.41
CA ASP A 17 19.30 -8.49 2.96
C ASP A 17 17.88 -9.05 3.15
N ILE A 18 17.24 -8.74 4.27
CA ILE A 18 15.84 -9.09 4.50
C ILE A 18 14.92 -8.31 3.56
N LEU A 19 15.25 -7.05 3.25
CA LEU A 19 14.49 -6.26 2.29
C LEU A 19 14.55 -6.89 0.89
N LYS A 20 15.73 -7.36 0.44
CA LYS A 20 15.87 -8.08 -0.83
C LYS A 20 14.99 -9.33 -0.86
N GLU A 21 14.95 -10.10 0.23
CA GLU A 21 14.10 -11.29 0.35
C GLU A 21 12.61 -10.94 0.35
N ALA A 22 12.22 -9.80 0.96
CA ALA A 22 10.85 -9.30 0.95
C ALA A 22 10.39 -8.82 -0.44
N THR A 23 11.32 -8.49 -1.34
CA THR A 23 11.04 -8.04 -2.71
C THR A 23 11.32 -9.10 -3.78
N LYS A 24 11.85 -10.26 -3.39
CA LYS A 24 12.19 -11.34 -4.31
C LYS A 24 10.99 -12.26 -4.51
N SER A 25 10.65 -12.53 -5.76
CA SER A 25 9.58 -13.49 -6.06
C SER A 25 9.89 -14.86 -5.47
N ASN A 26 8.89 -15.43 -4.80
CA ASN A 26 8.89 -16.79 -4.27
C ASN A 26 7.82 -17.67 -4.93
N THR A 27 6.92 -17.08 -5.72
CA THR A 27 5.99 -17.80 -6.59
C THR A 27 6.34 -17.57 -8.06
N PRO A 28 5.87 -18.42 -8.99
CA PRO A 28 6.07 -18.20 -10.41
C PRO A 28 5.41 -16.89 -10.88
N VAL A 29 6.06 -16.23 -11.83
CA VAL A 29 5.54 -15.01 -12.47
C VAL A 29 4.65 -15.42 -13.64
N ASN A 30 3.51 -14.72 -13.82
CA ASN A 30 2.51 -15.00 -14.86
C ASN A 30 1.73 -16.32 -14.71
N GLU A 31 1.80 -16.97 -13.56
CA GLU A 31 0.92 -18.10 -13.25
C GLU A 31 -0.33 -17.64 -12.51
N ILE A 32 -1.45 -18.31 -12.80
CA ILE A 32 -2.73 -18.07 -12.14
C ILE A 32 -2.67 -18.67 -10.75
N ASP A 33 -2.95 -17.85 -9.73
CA ASP A 33 -3.19 -18.33 -8.38
C ASP A 33 -4.50 -19.14 -8.36
N LEU A 34 -4.41 -20.39 -7.93
CA LEU A 34 -5.55 -21.33 -7.99
C LEU A 34 -6.71 -20.96 -7.06
N VAL A 35 -6.46 -20.11 -6.05
CA VAL A 35 -7.48 -19.66 -5.10
C VAL A 35 -8.07 -18.33 -5.53
N LEU A 36 -7.21 -17.38 -5.88
CA LEU A 36 -7.64 -16.04 -6.30
C LEU A 36 -8.14 -16.00 -7.75
N ASN A 37 -7.77 -17.00 -8.55
CA ASN A 37 -8.09 -17.15 -9.98
C ASN A 37 -7.63 -15.95 -10.84
N VAL A 38 -6.54 -15.32 -10.42
CA VAL A 38 -5.88 -14.17 -11.05
C VAL A 38 -4.38 -14.36 -10.95
N THR A 39 -3.60 -13.69 -11.80
CA THR A 39 -2.14 -13.71 -11.65
C THR A 39 -1.75 -12.95 -10.39
N SER A 40 -1.09 -13.63 -9.46
CA SER A 40 -0.52 -12.98 -8.27
C SER A 40 0.86 -13.52 -7.98
N VAL A 41 1.78 -12.60 -7.70
CA VAL A 41 3.19 -12.93 -7.46
C VAL A 41 3.54 -12.54 -6.03
N PHE A 42 3.96 -13.51 -5.23
CA PHE A 42 4.28 -13.32 -3.82
C PHE A 42 5.76 -13.52 -3.55
N SER A 43 6.29 -12.70 -2.65
CA SER A 43 7.54 -12.95 -1.94
C SER A 43 7.26 -13.68 -0.62
N LYS A 44 8.19 -13.61 0.34
CA LYS A 44 8.02 -14.16 1.69
C LYS A 44 7.09 -13.28 2.53
N GLY A 45 5.78 -13.42 2.31
CA GLY A 45 4.73 -12.77 3.10
C GLY A 45 4.20 -11.46 2.52
N PHE A 46 4.63 -11.06 1.32
CA PHE A 46 4.14 -9.87 0.64
C PHE A 46 3.72 -10.19 -0.79
N LEU A 47 2.69 -9.49 -1.27
CA LEU A 47 2.41 -9.36 -2.68
C LEU A 47 3.46 -8.46 -3.31
N LEU A 48 4.04 -8.86 -4.45
CA LEU A 48 4.89 -8.02 -5.26
C LEU A 48 4.04 -7.01 -6.01
N MET A 49 4.10 -5.77 -5.54
CA MET A 49 3.23 -4.69 -5.99
C MET A 49 3.61 -4.21 -7.38
N ASP A 50 4.84 -4.47 -7.84
CA ASP A 50 5.27 -4.14 -9.21
C ASP A 50 4.67 -5.09 -10.25
N GLN A 51 4.27 -6.30 -9.86
CA GLN A 51 3.53 -7.23 -10.71
C GLN A 51 2.04 -6.86 -10.79
N ALA A 52 1.46 -6.38 -9.68
CA ALA A 52 0.05 -5.95 -9.63
C ALA A 52 -0.17 -4.51 -10.16
N PHE A 53 0.79 -3.61 -9.92
CA PHE A 53 0.79 -2.20 -10.28
C PHE A 53 2.17 -1.80 -10.84
N PRO A 54 2.46 -2.10 -12.12
CA PRO A 54 3.76 -1.83 -12.73
C PRO A 54 4.22 -0.38 -12.60
N GLU A 55 3.31 0.58 -12.47
CA GLU A 55 3.60 1.99 -12.28
C GLU A 55 4.31 2.33 -10.95
N LEU A 56 4.25 1.46 -9.95
CA LEU A 56 4.98 1.64 -8.69
C LEU A 56 6.48 1.43 -8.84
N GLY A 57 6.88 0.62 -9.83
CA GLY A 57 8.27 0.31 -10.16
C GLY A 57 8.84 -0.87 -9.38
N PRO A 58 10.02 -1.38 -9.82
CA PRO A 58 10.58 -2.64 -9.37
C PRO A 58 10.82 -2.71 -7.86
N GLY A 59 10.59 -3.89 -7.28
CA GLY A 59 10.84 -4.13 -5.85
C GLY A 59 9.86 -3.42 -4.92
N SER A 60 8.72 -2.96 -5.45
CA SER A 60 7.60 -2.55 -4.60
C SER A 60 6.88 -3.77 -4.05
N PHE A 61 6.52 -3.74 -2.77
CA PHE A 61 5.95 -4.89 -2.06
C PHE A 61 4.94 -4.46 -0.99
N GLY A 62 3.96 -5.31 -0.69
CA GLY A 62 2.91 -4.97 0.27
C GLY A 62 1.79 -6.01 0.34
N HIS A 63 0.57 -5.58 0.64
CA HIS A 63 -0.63 -6.42 0.56
C HIS A 63 -1.90 -5.59 0.36
N SER A 64 -2.85 -6.10 -0.44
CA SER A 64 -4.24 -5.63 -0.47
C SER A 64 -5.10 -6.45 0.50
N GLY A 65 -5.98 -5.80 1.24
CA GLY A 65 -6.91 -6.44 2.16
C GLY A 65 -8.32 -6.53 1.57
N ILE A 66 -9.07 -7.50 2.07
CA ILE A 66 -10.47 -7.70 1.70
C ILE A 66 -11.26 -6.40 1.96
N GLY A 67 -12.06 -6.00 0.96
CA GLY A 67 -12.94 -4.84 1.03
C GLY A 67 -12.33 -3.51 0.59
N GLY A 68 -11.04 -3.49 0.23
CA GLY A 68 -10.41 -2.34 -0.41
C GLY A 68 -9.29 -1.66 0.36
N SER A 69 -8.75 -2.27 1.43
CA SER A 69 -7.57 -1.71 2.10
C SER A 69 -6.32 -2.10 1.32
N ILE A 70 -5.26 -1.31 1.42
CA ILE A 70 -3.97 -1.66 0.83
C ILE A 70 -2.84 -0.97 1.58
N GLY A 71 -1.71 -1.65 1.71
CA GLY A 71 -0.46 -1.08 2.20
C GLY A 71 0.72 -1.58 1.38
N PHE A 72 1.65 -0.69 1.04
CA PHE A 72 2.87 -1.06 0.31
C PHE A 72 4.03 -0.11 0.57
N ALA A 73 5.23 -0.56 0.19
CA ALA A 73 6.45 0.23 0.18
C ALA A 73 7.11 0.18 -1.21
N VAL A 74 7.79 1.28 -1.56
CA VAL A 74 8.66 1.40 -2.74
C VAL A 74 10.04 1.83 -2.25
N PRO A 75 10.93 0.88 -1.92
CA PRO A 75 12.19 1.17 -1.24
C PRO A 75 13.10 2.14 -1.98
N GLU A 76 13.24 1.97 -3.30
CA GLU A 76 14.06 2.84 -4.15
C GLU A 76 13.63 4.31 -4.04
N LYS A 77 12.32 4.55 -3.93
CA LYS A 77 11.72 5.87 -3.83
C LYS A 77 11.56 6.36 -2.38
N LYS A 78 12.01 5.57 -1.39
CA LYS A 78 11.84 5.80 0.06
C LYS A 78 10.40 6.19 0.42
N LEU A 79 9.44 5.55 -0.24
CA LEU A 79 8.02 5.80 -0.08
C LEU A 79 7.34 4.58 0.56
N SER A 80 6.43 4.83 1.48
CA SER A 80 5.40 3.88 1.86
C SER A 80 4.02 4.53 1.77
N PHE A 81 3.01 3.72 1.51
CA PHE A 81 1.63 4.16 1.38
C PHE A 81 0.70 3.15 2.04
N ALA A 82 -0.35 3.65 2.66
CA ALA A 82 -1.45 2.84 3.15
C ALA A 82 -2.78 3.56 2.93
N TYR A 83 -3.79 2.80 2.53
CA TYR A 83 -5.17 3.23 2.45
C TYR A 83 -6.03 2.26 3.25
N VAL A 84 -6.84 2.83 4.15
CA VAL A 84 -7.77 2.11 5.02
C VAL A 84 -9.13 2.79 4.94
N MET A 85 -10.19 1.98 5.02
CA MET A 85 -11.56 2.44 4.84
C MET A 85 -12.49 1.68 5.80
N ASN A 86 -13.54 2.36 6.23
CA ASN A 86 -14.57 1.78 7.09
C ASN A 86 -15.78 1.27 6.29
N ARG A 87 -15.76 1.44 4.96
CA ARG A 87 -16.78 0.94 4.03
C ARG A 87 -16.12 -0.01 3.04
N ILE A 88 -16.46 -1.29 3.20
CA ILE A 88 -16.08 -2.38 2.30
C ILE A 88 -16.72 -2.13 0.93
N ASP A 89 -15.91 -2.30 -0.11
CA ASP A 89 -16.39 -2.49 -1.47
C ASP A 89 -16.21 -3.98 -1.82
N THR A 90 -17.27 -4.62 -2.29
CA THR A 90 -17.29 -6.03 -2.70
C THR A 90 -17.20 -6.20 -4.22
N GLY A 91 -16.92 -5.12 -4.95
CA GLY A 91 -16.89 -5.10 -6.42
C GLY A 91 -15.99 -6.19 -7.01
N ILE A 92 -16.59 -6.97 -7.91
CA ILE A 92 -15.96 -8.00 -8.74
C ILE A 92 -15.47 -7.32 -10.04
N PRO A 93 -14.28 -7.66 -10.59
CA PRO A 93 -13.43 -8.76 -10.17
C PRO A 93 -12.75 -8.49 -8.84
N VAL A 94 -12.32 -9.56 -8.18
CA VAL A 94 -11.39 -9.59 -7.02
C VAL A 94 -10.13 -8.74 -7.22
N ASP A 95 -9.93 -8.20 -8.41
CA ASP A 95 -8.89 -7.28 -8.81
C ASP A 95 -9.35 -5.81 -8.79
N VAL A 96 -8.91 -5.18 -7.70
CA VAL A 96 -8.61 -3.75 -7.60
C VAL A 96 -9.81 -2.81 -7.35
N ASP A 97 -9.99 -2.45 -6.09
CA ASP A 97 -10.85 -1.35 -5.66
C ASP A 97 -10.46 -0.04 -6.35
N ILE A 98 -11.43 0.59 -7.01
CA ILE A 98 -11.23 1.81 -7.79
C ILE A 98 -10.63 2.96 -6.98
N ARG A 99 -10.91 3.01 -5.66
CA ARG A 99 -10.50 4.10 -4.78
C ARG A 99 -8.99 4.09 -4.61
N TYR A 100 -8.41 2.97 -4.19
CA TYR A 100 -6.96 2.90 -4.05
C TYR A 100 -6.26 2.85 -5.41
N LYS A 101 -6.89 2.31 -6.46
CA LYS A 101 -6.33 2.35 -7.82
C LYS A 101 -6.08 3.78 -8.29
N SER A 102 -7.07 4.67 -8.09
CA SER A 102 -6.93 6.08 -8.41
C SER A 102 -5.82 6.75 -7.60
N LEU A 103 -5.67 6.38 -6.32
CA LEU A 103 -4.60 6.89 -5.46
C LEU A 103 -3.22 6.41 -5.93
N ILE A 104 -3.06 5.12 -6.22
CA ILE A 104 -1.81 4.54 -6.73
C ILE A 104 -1.39 5.21 -8.04
N LYS A 105 -2.33 5.42 -8.96
CA LYS A 105 -2.08 6.09 -10.23
C LYS A 105 -1.53 7.51 -10.03
N GLU A 106 -2.14 8.29 -9.14
CA GLU A 106 -1.66 9.66 -8.87
C GLU A 106 -0.33 9.68 -8.10
N ILE A 107 -0.11 8.71 -7.20
CA ILE A 107 1.20 8.51 -6.54
C ILE A 107 2.28 8.22 -7.58
N ALA A 108 2.07 7.25 -8.46
CA ALA A 108 3.03 6.88 -9.50
C ALA A 108 3.33 8.06 -10.44
N LYS A 109 2.29 8.79 -10.87
CA LYS A 109 2.43 10.01 -11.67
C LYS A 109 3.24 11.09 -10.97
N LYS A 110 3.08 11.24 -9.65
CA LYS A 110 3.85 12.22 -8.87
C LYS A 110 5.31 11.79 -8.71
N LEU A 111 5.55 10.51 -8.47
CA LEU A 111 6.90 9.93 -8.35
C LEU A 111 7.69 10.08 -9.64
N ASN A 112 7.05 9.88 -10.80
CA ASN A 112 7.71 10.02 -12.09
C ASN A 112 7.98 11.48 -12.49
N LYS A 113 7.33 12.46 -11.84
CA LYS A 113 7.53 13.90 -12.12
C LYS A 113 8.59 14.55 -11.24
N ASN A 114 8.83 14.06 -10.02
CA ASN A 114 9.67 14.72 -9.02
C ASN A 114 10.63 13.72 -8.35
N ASN A 115 11.94 13.79 -8.68
CA ASN A 115 13.03 13.05 -8.01
C ASN A 115 13.29 13.44 -6.53
N SER A 116 12.31 14.04 -5.86
CA SER A 116 12.40 14.49 -4.48
C SER A 116 10.99 14.79 -3.98
N LEU A 117 10.42 13.92 -3.15
CA LEU A 117 9.56 14.32 -2.02
C LEU A 117 9.11 13.10 -1.21
N SER A 118 9.36 13.19 0.10
CA SER A 118 8.70 12.40 1.13
C SER A 118 7.22 12.81 1.21
N VAL A 119 6.34 11.98 0.66
CA VAL A 119 4.89 12.17 0.81
C VAL A 119 4.46 11.53 2.14
N ARG A 120 4.38 12.32 3.21
CA ARG A 120 3.61 11.95 4.41
C ARG A 120 2.13 12.25 4.14
N LEU A 121 1.41 11.30 3.56
CA LEU A 121 -0.06 11.32 3.57
C LEU A 121 -0.53 10.66 4.86
N SER A 122 -0.70 11.46 5.92
CA SER A 122 -1.55 11.08 7.06
C SER A 122 -2.99 11.32 6.64
N THR A 123 -3.67 10.31 6.14
CA THR A 123 -5.13 10.34 5.99
C THR A 123 -5.79 10.15 7.35
N SER A 124 -5.67 11.16 8.21
CA SER A 124 -6.67 11.41 9.25
C SER A 124 -7.88 12.03 8.57
N VAL A 125 -8.82 11.20 8.12
CA VAL A 125 -10.12 11.66 7.60
C VAL A 125 -11.22 10.88 8.32
N PHE A 126 -11.94 11.60 9.19
CA PHE A 126 -13.29 11.34 9.69
C PHE A 126 -13.50 10.25 10.76
N VAL A 127 -13.31 10.64 12.02
CA VAL A 127 -14.21 10.22 13.12
C VAL A 127 -14.76 11.42 13.93
N LEU A 128 -14.32 12.66 13.67
CA LEU A 128 -14.81 13.82 14.43
C LEU A 128 -16.19 14.38 14.01
N SER A 129 -16.79 13.90 12.92
CA SER A 129 -18.07 14.45 12.42
C SER A 129 -19.33 13.74 12.94
N ILE A 130 -19.20 12.69 13.75
CA ILE A 130 -20.35 11.98 14.33
C ILE A 130 -20.67 12.46 15.77
N ILE A 131 -19.74 13.16 16.44
CA ILE A 131 -19.92 13.56 17.84
C ILE A 131 -20.59 14.94 17.99
N TYR A 132 -20.60 15.80 16.96
CA TYR A 132 -21.23 17.13 17.04
C TYR A 132 -22.73 17.18 16.70
N SER A 133 -23.33 16.08 16.22
CA SER A 133 -24.78 16.02 15.93
C SER A 133 -25.66 15.45 17.06
N PHE A 134 -25.08 15.12 18.23
CA PHE A 134 -25.82 14.53 19.37
C PHE A 134 -25.78 15.36 20.67
N ILE A 135 -25.34 16.63 20.63
CA ILE A 135 -25.36 17.55 21.78
C ILE A 135 -26.05 18.88 21.41
N SER A 136 -27.14 18.84 20.65
CA SER A 136 -28.02 20.01 20.49
C SER A 136 -29.46 19.65 20.15
N LEU A 137 -30.03 18.75 20.96
CA LEU A 137 -31.46 18.55 21.18
C LEU A 137 -31.68 18.16 22.63
#